data_AF-A0A1U7NP16-F1
#
_entry.id   AF-A0A1U7NP16-F1
#
_cell.length_a   1.000
_cell.length_b   1.000
_cell.length_c   1.000
_cell.angle_alpha   90.00
_cell.angle_beta   90.00
_cell.angle_gamma   90.00
#
_symmetry.space_group_name_H-M   'P 1'
#
loop_
_entity.id
_entity.type
_entity.pdbx_description
1 polymer ?
#
loop_
_entity_poly.entity_id
_entity_poly.type
_entity_poly.pdbx_seq_one_letter_code
_entity_poly.pdbx_strand_id
1 'polypeptide(L)'
;MKKYGSFMKQALMIEGQNSLRSYISTHCETFDLAYHRYLYGKELNETLRLSTIYHASASSAMTFSWILGEFQGKEEELAKLVCQMRRLGMDALCQKQDPYQVDD
;
A
#
# COMPACT_ATOMS: atom_id res chain seq x y z
N MET A 1 9.72 7.25 13.15
CA MET A 1 10.38 7.17 11.82
C MET A 1 11.41 8.27 11.52
N LYS A 2 11.23 9.51 12.01
CA LYS A 2 12.05 10.69 11.66
C LYS A 2 13.57 10.54 11.83
N LYS A 3 14.03 9.77 12.83
CA LYS A 3 15.46 9.52 13.10
C LYS A 3 16.22 8.94 11.89
N TYR A 4 15.55 8.18 11.03
CA TYR A 4 16.15 7.53 9.85
C TYR A 4 15.68 8.17 8.52
N GLY A 5 15.07 9.34 8.58
CA GLY A 5 14.40 9.92 7.42
C GLY A 5 15.34 10.25 6.26
N SER A 6 16.53 10.75 6.55
CA SER A 6 17.56 11.02 5.55
C SER A 6 17.99 9.75 4.79
N PHE A 7 18.19 8.64 5.52
CA PHE A 7 18.53 7.35 4.93
C PHE A 7 17.41 6.83 4.02
N MET A 8 16.16 6.87 4.49
CA MET A 8 15.00 6.43 3.72
C MET A 8 14.80 7.24 2.43
N LYS A 9 14.98 8.57 2.50
CA LYS A 9 14.91 9.45 1.32
C LYS A 9 15.98 9.08 0.30
N GLN A 10 17.23 8.90 0.73
CA GLN A 10 18.33 8.48 -0.15
C GLN A 10 18.06 7.10 -0.76
N ALA A 11 17.65 6.12 0.05
CA ALA A 11 17.34 4.77 -0.41
C ALA A 11 16.20 4.75 -1.46
N LEU A 12 15.22 5.65 -1.33
CA LEU A 12 14.11 5.78 -2.27
C LEU A 12 14.50 6.45 -3.61
N MET A 13 15.59 7.23 -3.63
CA MET A 13 16.12 7.86 -4.84
C MET A 13 17.08 6.95 -5.62
N ILE A 14 17.54 5.84 -5.03
CA ILE A 14 18.41 4.88 -5.72
C ILE A 14 17.59 4.07 -6.73
N GLU A 15 18.05 4.07 -7.98
CA GLU A 15 17.53 3.24 -9.06
C GLU A 15 18.42 2.00 -9.27
N GLY A 16 17.85 0.95 -9.89
CA GLY A 16 18.55 -0.30 -10.18
C GLY A 16 18.45 -1.35 -9.07
N GLN A 17 19.50 -2.15 -8.87
CA GLN A 17 19.51 -3.20 -7.85
C GLN A 17 19.42 -2.60 -6.44
N ASN A 18 18.66 -3.27 -5.56
CA ASN A 18 18.39 -2.81 -4.18
C ASN A 18 17.62 -1.48 -4.07
N SER A 19 16.80 -1.14 -5.07
CA SER A 19 15.93 0.03 -4.98
C SER A 19 14.81 -0.16 -3.95
N LEU A 20 14.76 0.70 -2.94
CA LEU A 20 13.68 0.73 -1.95
C LEU A 20 12.33 0.99 -2.62
N ARG A 21 12.31 1.82 -3.68
CA ARG A 21 11.11 2.11 -4.47
C ARG A 21 10.55 0.83 -5.09
N SER A 22 11.39 0.09 -5.81
CA SER A 22 10.98 -1.18 -6.44
C SER A 22 10.50 -2.18 -5.39
N TYR A 23 11.20 -2.30 -4.27
CA TYR A 23 10.80 -3.18 -3.18
C TYR A 23 9.39 -2.84 -2.65
N ILE A 24 9.14 -1.58 -2.29
CA ILE A 24 7.83 -1.16 -1.76
C ILE A 24 6.74 -1.42 -2.80
N SER A 25 6.93 -1.00 -4.05
CA SER A 25 5.93 -1.20 -5.11
C SER A 25 5.59 -2.67 -5.31
N THR A 26 6.59 -3.53 -5.48
CA THR A 26 6.36 -4.97 -5.69
C THR A 26 5.74 -5.64 -4.47
N HIS A 27 6.21 -5.30 -3.27
CA HIS A 27 5.68 -5.86 -2.04
C HIS A 27 4.20 -5.47 -1.84
N CYS A 28 3.87 -4.19 -2.00
CA CYS A 28 2.51 -3.69 -1.83
C CYS A 28 1.56 -4.30 -2.88
N GLU A 29 1.95 -4.38 -4.14
CA GLU A 29 1.13 -5.04 -5.17
C GLU A 29 0.88 -6.52 -4.83
N THR A 30 1.94 -7.25 -4.48
CA THR A 30 1.84 -8.68 -4.15
C THR A 30 0.96 -8.91 -2.92
N PHE A 31 1.15 -8.09 -1.88
CA PHE A 31 0.35 -8.16 -0.67
C PHE A 31 -1.11 -7.83 -0.95
N ASP A 32 -1.42 -6.73 -1.63
CA ASP A 32 -2.79 -6.29 -1.89
C ASP A 32 -3.54 -7.33 -2.77
N LEU A 33 -2.88 -7.95 -3.75
CA LEU A 33 -3.45 -9.04 -4.54
C LEU A 33 -3.76 -10.28 -3.71
N ALA A 34 -2.82 -10.71 -2.86
CA ALA A 34 -3.02 -11.86 -1.98
C ALA A 34 -4.13 -11.56 -0.95
N TYR A 35 -4.16 -10.34 -0.45
CA TYR A 35 -5.12 -9.85 0.51
C TYR A 35 -6.55 -9.81 -0.06
N HIS A 36 -6.73 -9.20 -1.24
CA HIS A 36 -8.04 -9.17 -1.91
C HIS A 36 -8.49 -10.56 -2.35
N ARG A 37 -7.58 -11.43 -2.81
CA ARG A 37 -7.92 -12.84 -3.07
C ARG A 37 -8.42 -13.53 -1.80
N TYR A 38 -7.77 -13.28 -0.67
CA TYR A 38 -8.20 -13.84 0.62
C TYR A 38 -9.60 -13.36 1.00
N LEU A 39 -9.86 -12.05 0.96
CA LEU A 39 -11.15 -11.44 1.32
C LEU A 39 -12.28 -11.85 0.37
N TYR A 40 -11.99 -11.88 -0.93
CA TYR A 40 -12.97 -12.24 -1.95
C TYR A 40 -13.33 -13.73 -1.93
N GLY A 41 -12.45 -14.58 -1.38
CA GLY A 41 -12.68 -16.01 -1.21
C GLY A 41 -12.48 -16.86 -2.48
N LYS A 42 -12.14 -16.23 -3.61
CA LYS A 42 -11.87 -16.88 -4.90
C LYS A 42 -10.89 -16.04 -5.73
N GLU A 43 -10.55 -16.52 -6.93
CA GLU A 43 -9.72 -15.76 -7.85
C GLU A 43 -10.37 -14.42 -8.24
N LEU A 44 -9.55 -13.37 -8.28
CA LEU A 44 -9.97 -12.04 -8.69
C LEU A 44 -10.21 -12.05 -10.20
N ASN A 45 -11.37 -11.56 -10.64
CA ASN A 45 -11.58 -11.28 -12.06
C ASN A 45 -10.63 -10.16 -12.52
N GLU A 46 -10.50 -9.98 -13.83
CA GLU A 46 -9.55 -9.03 -14.41
C GLU A 46 -9.78 -7.60 -13.89
N THR A 47 -11.03 -7.14 -13.84
CA THR A 47 -11.38 -5.82 -13.32
C THR A 47 -10.92 -5.63 -11.87
N LEU A 48 -11.22 -6.58 -10.99
CA LEU A 48 -10.80 -6.51 -9.58
C LEU A 48 -9.29 -6.57 -9.44
N ARG A 49 -8.61 -7.40 -10.23
CA ARG A 49 -7.15 -7.49 -10.25
C ARG A 49 -6.52 -6.16 -10.65
N LEU A 50 -7.00 -5.54 -11.72
CA LEU A 50 -6.50 -4.24 -12.20
C LEU A 50 -6.78 -3.12 -11.19
N SER A 51 -7.99 -3.07 -10.62
CA SER A 51 -8.31 -2.11 -9.56
C SER A 51 -7.39 -2.28 -8.34
N THR A 52 -7.11 -3.52 -7.94
CA THR A 52 -6.19 -3.82 -6.83
C THR A 52 -4.78 -3.27 -7.10
N ILE A 53 -4.24 -3.53 -8.30
CA ILE A 53 -2.91 -3.03 -8.70
C ILE A 53 -2.88 -1.50 -8.74
N TYR A 54 -3.96 -0.88 -9.25
CA TYR A 54 -4.08 0.58 -9.30
C TYR A 54 -4.04 1.20 -7.90
N HIS A 55 -4.83 0.68 -6.95
CA HIS A 55 -4.84 1.17 -5.58
C HIS A 55 -3.51 0.92 -4.86
N ALA A 56 -2.90 -0.25 -5.02
CA ALA A 56 -1.57 -0.55 -4.46
C ALA A 56 -0.52 0.45 -4.97
N SER A 57 -0.57 0.78 -6.26
CA SER A 57 0.33 1.77 -6.88
C SER A 57 0.10 3.17 -6.31
N ALA A 58 -1.15 3.60 -6.15
CA ALA A 58 -1.51 4.88 -5.56
C ALA A 58 -1.03 4.99 -4.10
N SER A 59 -1.30 3.97 -3.27
CA SER A 59 -0.85 3.91 -1.88
C SER A 59 0.68 3.91 -1.75
N SER A 60 1.38 3.23 -2.65
CA SER A 60 2.85 3.26 -2.72
C SER A 60 3.35 4.66 -3.07
N ALA A 61 2.74 5.31 -4.06
CA ALA A 61 3.11 6.67 -4.46
C ALA A 61 2.89 7.70 -3.33
N MET A 62 1.81 7.58 -2.56
CA MET A 62 1.58 8.42 -1.38
C MET A 62 2.65 8.21 -0.31
N THR A 63 3.05 6.96 -0.09
CA THR A 63 4.14 6.62 0.83
C THR A 63 5.47 7.21 0.37
N PHE A 64 5.74 7.18 -0.94
CA PHE A 64 6.92 7.82 -1.53
C PHE A 64 6.91 9.32 -1.32
N SER A 65 5.79 9.99 -1.61
CA SER A 65 5.63 11.43 -1.38
C SER A 65 5.86 11.81 0.08
N TRP A 66 5.38 11.00 1.02
CA TRP A 66 5.60 11.22 2.45
C TRP A 66 7.08 11.08 2.84
N ILE A 67 7.79 10.08 2.33
CA ILE A 67 9.23 9.90 2.56
C ILE A 67 10.04 11.06 1.94
N LEU A 68 9.75 11.41 0.69
CA LEU A 68 10.47 12.48 -0.04
C LEU A 68 10.19 13.87 0.55
N GLY A 69 8.96 14.08 1.02
CA GLY A 69 8.49 15.26 1.73
C GLY A 69 8.92 15.29 3.21
N GLU A 70 9.96 14.55 3.58
CA GLU A 70 10.59 14.62 4.91
C GLU A 70 9.66 14.24 6.07
N PHE A 71 8.77 13.27 5.83
CA PHE A 71 7.88 12.72 6.85
C PHE A 71 6.96 13.80 7.44
N GLN A 72 6.50 14.73 6.60
CA GLN A 72 5.49 15.71 6.97
C GLN A 72 4.13 15.03 7.19
N GLY A 73 3.46 15.35 8.29
CA GLY A 73 2.26 14.64 8.75
C GLY A 73 2.58 13.49 9.71
N LYS A 74 1.54 12.93 10.34
CA LYS A 74 1.69 11.81 11.29
C LYS A 74 1.75 10.49 10.54
N GLU A 75 2.65 9.59 10.94
CA GLU A 75 2.74 8.25 10.34
C GLU A 75 1.44 7.45 10.49
N GLU A 76 0.69 7.65 11.58
CA GLU A 76 -0.57 6.97 11.83
C GLU A 76 -1.66 7.41 10.83
N GLU A 77 -1.66 8.67 10.42
CA GLU A 77 -2.61 9.20 9.44
C GLU A 77 -2.36 8.63 8.05
N LEU A 78 -1.09 8.54 7.63
CA LEU A 78 -0.73 7.88 6.38
C LEU A 78 -1.11 6.40 6.40
N ALA A 79 -0.81 5.70 7.49
CA ALA A 79 -1.14 4.28 7.63
C ALA A 79 -2.65 4.04 7.56
N LYS A 80 -3.45 4.84 8.30
CA LYS A 80 -4.92 4.81 8.23
C LYS A 80 -5.41 5.00 6.79
N LEU A 81 -4.90 6.02 6.10
CA LEU A 81 -5.28 6.34 4.73
C LEU A 81 -4.94 5.22 3.74
N VAL A 82 -3.76 4.61 3.86
CA VAL A 82 -3.37 3.45 3.03
C VAL A 82 -4.29 2.25 3.29
N CYS A 83 -4.60 1.95 4.55
CA CYS A 83 -5.53 0.87 4.89
C CYS A 83 -6.95 1.12 4.36
N GLN A 84 -7.45 2.35 4.47
CA GLN A 84 -8.75 2.75 3.92
C GLN A 84 -8.79 2.61 2.39
N MET A 85 -7.73 3.06 1.70
CA MET A 85 -7.63 2.96 0.23
C MET A 85 -7.63 1.52 -0.26
N ARG A 86 -7.05 0.58 0.51
CA ARG A 86 -7.10 -0.85 0.19
C ARG A 86 -8.53 -1.41 0.27
N ARG A 87 -9.32 -0.96 1.24
CA ARG A 87 -10.70 -1.43 1.44
C ARG A 87 -11.70 -0.83 0.45
N LEU A 88 -11.38 0.34 -0.09
CA LEU A 88 -12.27 1.10 -0.95
C LEU A 88 -12.71 0.26 -2.16
N GLY A 89 -14.02 0.02 -2.27
CA GLY A 89 -14.61 -0.79 -3.34
C GLY A 89 -14.58 -2.31 -3.12
N MET A 90 -13.97 -2.81 -2.02
CA MET A 90 -13.93 -4.23 -1.68
C MET A 90 -14.96 -4.65 -0.64
N ASP A 91 -15.38 -3.76 0.27
CA ASP A 91 -16.22 -4.11 1.43
C ASP A 91 -17.50 -4.87 1.06
N ALA A 92 -18.21 -4.45 0.01
CA ALA A 92 -19.44 -5.11 -0.45
C ALA A 92 -19.22 -6.47 -1.13
N LEU A 93 -17.96 -6.80 -1.45
CA LEU A 93 -17.55 -8.01 -2.17
C LEU A 93 -16.83 -9.01 -1.26
N CYS A 94 -16.46 -8.60 -0.04
CA CYS A 94 -15.78 -9.43 0.94
C CYS A 94 -16.68 -10.58 1.41
N GLN A 95 -16.14 -11.80 1.37
CA GLN A 95 -16.79 -13.00 1.91
C GLN A 95 -16.21 -13.41 3.27
N LYS A 96 -15.10 -12.78 3.67
CA LYS A 96 -14.41 -13.01 4.93
C LYS A 96 -14.31 -11.72 5.73
N GLN A 97 -14.15 -11.89 7.04
CA GLN A 97 -13.83 -10.77 7.91
C GLN A 97 -12.47 -10.19 7.55
N ASP A 98 -12.41 -8.86 7.52
CA ASP A 98 -11.20 -8.09 7.24
C ASP A 98 -10.23 -8.17 8.44
N PRO A 99 -9.04 -8.80 8.31
CA PRO A 99 -8.06 -8.92 9.37
C PRO A 99 -7.26 -7.63 9.64
N TYR A 100 -7.34 -6.63 8.76
CA TYR A 100 -6.67 -5.34 8.87
C TYR A 100 -7.67 -4.18 9.00
N GLN A 101 -8.90 -4.47 9.43
CA GLN A 101 -9.91 -3.47 9.71
C GLN A 101 -9.37 -2.50 10.77
N VAL A 102 -9.29 -1.23 10.41
CA VAL A 102 -8.91 -0.15 11.33
C VAL A 102 -10.18 0.54 11.79
N ASP A 103 -10.34 0.69 13.11
CA ASP A 103 -11.43 1.45 13.70
C ASP A 103 -11.25 2.95 13.40
N ASP A 104 -12.38 3.67 13.26
CA ASP A 104 -12.38 5.11 13.01
C ASP A 104 -11.74 5.90 14.18
#